data_AF-A0AA39A1A7-F1
#
_entry.id   AF-A0AA39A1A7-F1
#
_cell.length_a   1.000
_cell.length_b   1.000
_cell.length_c   1.000
_cell.angle_alpha   90.00
_cell.angle_beta   90.00
_cell.angle_gamma   90.00
#
_symmetry.space_group_name_H-M   'P 1'
#
loop_
_entity.id
_entity.type
_entity.pdbx_description
1 polymer ?
#
loop_
_entity_poly.entity_id
_entity_poly.type
_entity_poly.pdbx_seq_one_letter_code
_entity_poly.pdbx_strand_id
1 'polypeptide(L)'
;MILNTRYFGEGKKDGGPGVEEKQHVESLFTVLAHLYAFSLSDFFLWLKVLDLDGHEKTIREAMNKFNKYHDPIVDQRVEQWRNGEKKEPEDLLDVFISVKDSNGEPLLSVAEIKAQCTVRLLENFLLMSHMTRVWL
;
A
#
# COMPACT_ATOMS: atom_id res chain seq x y z
N MET A 1 5.54 -4.56 12.32
CA MET A 1 4.25 -4.30 11.64
C MET A 1 4.41 -3.02 10.83
N ILE A 2 3.87 -2.92 9.61
CA ILE A 2 4.08 -1.71 8.76
C ILE A 2 3.43 -0.48 9.38
N LEU A 3 2.24 -0.68 9.94
CA LEU A 3 1.40 0.32 10.58
C LEU A 3 1.02 -0.25 11.95
N ASN A 4 1.48 0.35 13.05
CA ASN A 4 1.22 -0.19 14.39
C ASN A 4 -0.12 0.27 15.01
N THR A 5 -0.99 0.87 14.22
CA THR A 5 -2.26 1.45 14.68
C THR A 5 -3.37 1.13 13.68
N ARG A 6 -4.62 1.10 14.15
CA ARG A 6 -5.80 1.02 13.28
C ARG A 6 -6.09 2.41 12.71
N TYR A 7 -6.00 2.55 11.39
CA TYR A 7 -6.20 3.83 10.69
C TYR A 7 -7.59 4.00 10.07
N PHE A 8 -8.33 2.91 9.90
CA PHE A 8 -9.63 2.90 9.24
C PHE A 8 -10.77 2.91 10.27
N GLY A 9 -11.32 4.10 10.55
CA GLY A 9 -12.54 4.32 11.35
C GLY A 9 -12.69 3.51 12.66
N GLU A 10 -13.88 3.55 13.26
CA GLU A 10 -14.18 2.71 14.44
C GLU A 10 -14.58 1.26 14.07
N GLY A 11 -14.75 0.98 12.77
CA GLY A 11 -15.32 -0.28 12.30
C GLY A 11 -16.82 -0.38 12.58
N LYS A 12 -17.35 -1.60 12.53
CA LYS A 12 -18.75 -1.88 12.87
C LYS A 12 -18.89 -2.17 14.37
N LYS A 13 -20.12 -2.06 14.90
CA LYS A 13 -20.46 -2.36 16.31
C LYS A 13 -20.13 -3.81 16.73
N ASP A 14 -19.98 -4.71 15.78
CA ASP A 14 -19.57 -6.12 15.97
C ASP A 14 -18.04 -6.30 15.99
N GLY A 15 -17.26 -5.22 15.91
CA GLY A 15 -15.80 -5.25 15.78
C GLY A 15 -15.31 -5.56 14.36
N GLY A 16 -16.21 -5.73 13.39
CA GLY A 16 -15.90 -6.02 12.01
C GLY A 16 -15.32 -4.82 11.24
N PRO A 17 -14.77 -5.06 10.04
CA PRO A 17 -14.15 -4.02 9.23
C PRO A 17 -15.17 -2.98 8.76
N GLY A 18 -14.75 -1.72 8.81
CA GLY A 18 -15.53 -0.57 8.33
C GLY A 18 -15.69 -0.57 6.81
N VAL A 19 -16.52 0.33 6.29
CA VAL A 19 -16.72 0.46 4.82
C VAL A 19 -15.41 0.85 4.12
N GLU A 20 -14.65 1.77 4.69
CA GLU A 20 -13.37 2.24 4.16
C GLU A 20 -12.32 1.13 4.13
N GLU A 21 -12.23 0.38 5.23
CA GLU A 21 -11.33 -0.77 5.36
C GLU A 21 -11.62 -1.83 4.30
N LYS A 22 -12.91 -2.13 4.07
CA LYS A 22 -13.34 -3.06 3.02
C LYS A 22 -12.95 -2.57 1.63
N GLN A 23 -13.24 -1.31 1.31
CA GLN A 23 -12.92 -0.73 0.00
C GLN A 23 -11.40 -0.71 -0.26
N HIS A 24 -10.61 -0.39 0.76
CA HIS A 24 -9.15 -0.42 0.68
C HIS A 24 -8.63 -1.84 0.42
N VAL A 25 -9.10 -2.83 1.17
CA VAL A 25 -8.71 -4.25 1.00
C VAL A 25 -9.18 -4.82 -0.35
N GLU A 26 -10.41 -4.54 -0.78
CA GLU A 26 -10.94 -4.96 -2.09
C GLU A 26 -10.11 -4.37 -3.24
N SER A 27 -9.67 -3.12 -3.12
CA SER A 27 -8.81 -2.48 -4.12
C SER A 27 -7.43 -3.14 -4.17
N LEU A 28 -6.85 -3.47 -3.00
CA LEU A 28 -5.59 -4.22 -2.92
C LEU A 28 -5.68 -5.61 -3.56
N PHE A 29 -6.77 -6.33 -3.31
CA PHE A 29 -7.05 -7.61 -3.96
C PHE A 29 -7.15 -7.48 -5.47
N THR A 30 -7.81 -6.42 -5.95
CA THR A 30 -7.93 -6.15 -7.38
C THR A 30 -6.56 -5.94 -8.02
N VAL A 31 -5.68 -5.15 -7.38
CA VAL A 31 -4.29 -4.95 -7.82
C VAL A 31 -3.54 -6.27 -7.86
N LEU A 32 -3.63 -7.09 -6.80
CA LEU A 32 -2.95 -8.40 -6.74
C LEU A 32 -3.43 -9.35 -7.84
N ALA A 33 -4.75 -9.45 -8.05
CA ALA A 33 -5.32 -10.32 -9.07
C ALA A 33 -4.81 -9.98 -10.48
N HIS A 34 -4.62 -8.69 -10.77
CA HIS A 34 -4.11 -8.24 -12.06
C HIS A 34 -2.58 -8.33 -12.14
N LEU A 35 -1.85 -8.08 -11.04
CA LEU A 35 -0.39 -8.27 -11.00
C LEU A 35 0.03 -9.69 -11.39
N TYR A 36 -0.75 -10.69 -10.97
CA TYR A 36 -0.51 -12.10 -11.29
C TYR A 36 -1.26 -12.61 -12.53
N ALA A 37 -2.07 -11.78 -13.18
CA ALA A 37 -2.72 -12.15 -14.42
C ALA A 37 -1.70 -12.16 -15.55
N PHE A 38 -1.64 -13.27 -16.29
CA PHE A 38 -0.83 -13.36 -17.50
C PHE A 38 -1.34 -12.35 -18.54
N SER A 39 -0.53 -11.34 -18.88
CA SER A 39 -0.86 -10.41 -19.95
C SER A 39 0.07 -10.55 -21.14
N LEU A 40 -0.51 -10.67 -22.34
CA LEU A 40 0.25 -10.68 -23.60
C LEU A 40 0.92 -9.33 -23.87
N SER A 41 0.44 -8.23 -23.26
CA SER A 41 1.07 -6.92 -23.40
C SER A 41 2.43 -6.83 -22.72
N ASP A 42 2.72 -7.70 -21.75
CA ASP A 42 4.04 -7.77 -21.12
C ASP A 42 5.13 -8.25 -22.08
N PHE A 43 4.74 -9.01 -23.11
CA PHE A 43 5.63 -9.53 -24.14
C PHE A 43 5.63 -8.67 -25.41
N PHE A 44 4.47 -8.15 -25.79
CA PHE A 44 4.30 -7.39 -27.02
C PHE A 44 4.00 -5.91 -26.74
N LEU A 45 5.03 -5.07 -26.79
CA LEU A 45 4.98 -3.63 -26.47
C LEU A 45 3.86 -2.85 -27.17
N TRP A 46 3.47 -3.22 -28.38
CA TRP A 46 2.38 -2.57 -29.13
C TRP A 46 0.96 -2.88 -28.60
N LEU A 47 0.76 -3.98 -27.86
CA LEU A 47 -0.52 -4.35 -27.27
C LEU A 47 -0.80 -3.53 -26.01
N LYS A 48 0.27 -3.06 -25.34
CA LYS A 48 0.17 -2.13 -24.20
C LYS A 48 -0.56 -0.84 -24.58
N VAL A 49 -0.34 -0.34 -25.80
CA VAL A 49 -1.01 0.88 -26.31
C VAL A 49 -2.52 0.69 -26.46
N LEU A 50 -2.96 -0.55 -26.68
CA LEU A 50 -4.36 -0.85 -26.96
C LEU A 50 -5.18 -1.19 -25.70
N ASP A 51 -4.54 -1.54 -24.58
CA ASP A 51 -5.19 -1.99 -23.33
C ASP A 51 -6.32 -3.00 -23.60
N LEU A 52 -6.06 -3.98 -24.48
CA LEU A 52 -7.11 -4.86 -25.06
C LEU A 52 -7.85 -5.69 -24.01
N ASP A 53 -7.20 -6.01 -22.90
CA ASP A 53 -7.75 -6.73 -21.77
C ASP A 53 -8.27 -5.79 -20.66
N GLY A 54 -8.14 -4.47 -20.83
CA GLY A 54 -8.52 -3.45 -19.85
C GLY A 54 -7.71 -3.52 -18.55
N HIS A 55 -6.57 -4.21 -18.58
CA HIS A 55 -5.76 -4.52 -17.42
C HIS A 55 -5.11 -3.27 -16.84
N GLU A 56 -4.55 -2.40 -17.70
CA GLU A 56 -3.93 -1.15 -17.26
C GLU A 56 -4.96 -0.22 -16.62
N LYS A 57 -6.14 -0.10 -17.24
CA LYS A 57 -7.25 0.68 -16.68
C LYS A 57 -7.70 0.15 -15.32
N THR A 58 -7.86 -1.16 -15.19
CA THR A 58 -8.35 -1.78 -13.94
C THR A 58 -7.35 -1.61 -12.80
N ILE A 59 -6.05 -1.84 -13.06
CA ILE A 59 -5.00 -1.59 -12.07
C ILE A 59 -4.98 -0.11 -11.66
N ARG A 60 -5.08 0.81 -12.62
CA ARG A 60 -5.07 2.25 -12.33
C ARG A 60 -6.24 2.65 -11.43
N GLU A 61 -7.45 2.20 -11.73
CA GLU A 61 -8.63 2.48 -10.91
C GLU A 61 -8.52 1.87 -9.51
N ALA A 62 -8.02 0.64 -9.40
CA ALA A 62 -7.79 -0.02 -8.12
C ALA A 62 -6.71 0.70 -7.30
N MET A 63 -5.59 1.08 -7.91
CA MET A 63 -4.53 1.87 -7.27
C MET A 63 -5.03 3.25 -6.82
N ASN A 64 -5.85 3.92 -7.63
CA ASN A 64 -6.45 5.21 -7.23
C ASN A 64 -7.34 5.05 -5.99
N LYS A 65 -8.15 4.00 -5.91
CA LYS A 65 -8.98 3.71 -4.73
C LYS A 65 -8.13 3.33 -3.52
N PHE A 66 -7.06 2.54 -3.71
CA PHE A 66 -6.13 2.19 -2.64
C PHE A 66 -5.42 3.43 -2.09
N ASN A 67 -4.79 4.23 -2.96
CA ASN A 67 -4.07 5.44 -2.61
C ASN A 67 -4.96 6.47 -1.92
N LYS A 68 -6.25 6.55 -2.29
CA LYS A 68 -7.22 7.45 -1.63
C LYS A 68 -7.24 7.29 -0.10
N TYR A 69 -7.07 6.08 0.41
CA TYR A 69 -7.04 5.82 1.85
C TYR A 69 -5.62 5.63 2.39
N HIS A 70 -4.71 5.09 1.57
CA HIS A 70 -3.34 4.81 1.98
C HIS A 70 -2.50 6.08 2.14
N ASP A 71 -2.55 6.99 1.16
CA ASP A 71 -1.69 8.16 1.12
C ASP A 71 -1.89 9.11 2.30
N PRO A 72 -3.13 9.44 2.73
CA PRO A 72 -3.34 10.33 3.88
C PRO A 72 -2.73 9.81 5.17
N ILE A 73 -2.66 8.49 5.36
CA ILE A 73 -2.03 7.87 6.54
C ILE A 73 -0.54 8.16 6.55
N VAL A 74 0.13 7.99 5.40
CA VAL A 74 1.55 8.27 5.25
C VAL A 74 1.82 9.77 5.39
N ASP A 75 1.02 10.60 4.73
CA ASP A 75 1.18 12.07 4.75
C ASP A 75 1.01 12.63 6.16
N GLN A 76 -0.01 12.18 6.90
CA GLN A 76 -0.22 12.56 8.29
C GLN A 76 0.98 12.16 9.17
N ARG A 77 1.52 10.95 8.97
CA ARG A 77 2.66 10.49 9.77
C ARG A 77 3.94 11.27 9.46
N VAL A 78 4.17 11.60 8.19
CA VAL A 78 5.27 12.48 7.77
C VAL A 78 5.15 13.86 8.44
N GLU A 79 3.94 14.41 8.53
CA GLU A 79 3.69 15.69 9.19
C GLU A 79 3.98 15.63 10.70
N GLN A 80 3.55 14.57 11.39
CA GLN A 80 3.86 14.35 12.82
C GLN A 80 5.37 14.35 13.09
N TRP A 81 6.16 13.72 12.22
CA TRP A 81 7.63 13.75 12.31
C TRP A 81 8.20 15.14 12.04
N ARG A 82 7.68 15.86 11.05
CA ARG A 82 8.10 17.24 10.75
C ARG A 82 7.82 18.21 11.88
N ASN A 83 6.71 18.03 12.58
CA ASN A 83 6.31 18.84 13.73
C ASN A 83 7.05 18.48 15.02
N GLY A 84 7.85 17.40 15.03
CA GLY A 84 8.55 16.92 16.21
C GLY A 84 7.64 16.25 17.25
N GLU A 85 6.41 15.88 16.86
CA GLU A 85 5.47 15.13 17.69
C GLU A 85 5.97 13.70 17.93
N LYS A 86 6.74 13.15 16.98
CA LYS A 86 7.47 11.88 17.12
C LYS A 86 8.96 12.12 17.22
N LYS A 87 9.61 11.38 18.13
CA LYS A 87 11.05 11.45 18.40
C LYS A 87 11.77 10.13 18.16
N GLU A 88 11.05 9.02 18.27
CA GLU A 88 11.60 7.67 18.11
C GLU A 88 10.68 6.85 17.18
N PRO A 89 11.24 5.96 16.35
CA PRO A 89 10.45 5.11 15.49
C PRO A 89 9.66 4.04 16.26
N GLU A 90 8.35 3.98 16.06
CA GLU A 90 7.49 2.96 16.69
C GLU A 90 7.13 1.82 15.73
N ASP A 91 7.18 2.08 14.43
CA ASP A 91 6.85 1.12 13.38
C ASP A 91 7.73 1.30 12.14
N LEU A 92 7.54 0.43 11.14
CA LEU A 92 8.38 0.46 9.94
C LEU A 92 8.16 1.74 9.10
N LEU A 93 6.95 2.30 9.10
CA LEU A 93 6.68 3.58 8.44
C LEU A 93 7.50 4.70 9.11
N ASP A 94 7.54 4.73 10.44
CA ASP A 94 8.38 5.68 11.16
C ASP A 94 9.87 5.51 10.82
N VAL A 95 10.36 4.28 10.68
CA VAL A 95 11.74 4.02 10.26
C VAL A 95 12.02 4.59 8.87
N PHE A 96 11.09 4.41 7.92
CA PHE A 96 11.22 4.97 6.57
C PHE A 96 11.23 6.51 6.56
N ILE A 97 10.48 7.14 7.47
CA ILE A 97 10.44 8.60 7.60
C ILE A 97 11.71 9.12 8.29
N SER A 98 12.20 8.40 9.30
CA SER A 98 13.30 8.88 10.16
C SER A 98 14.70 8.64 9.58
N VAL A 99 14.83 7.70 8.64
CA VAL A 99 16.14 7.33 8.09
C VAL A 99 16.74 8.48 7.27
N LYS A 100 18.02 8.75 7.52
CA LYS A 100 18.77 9.84 6.89
C LYS A 100 19.98 9.32 6.13
N ASP A 101 20.38 10.05 5.11
CA ASP A 101 21.61 9.81 4.37
C ASP A 101 22.86 10.30 5.14
N SER A 102 24.03 10.18 4.52
CA SER A 102 25.30 10.63 5.12
C SER A 102 25.38 12.15 5.34
N ASN A 103 24.51 12.93 4.69
CA ASN A 103 24.46 14.39 4.80
C ASN A 103 23.45 14.84 5.87
N GLY A 104 22.69 13.91 6.46
CA GLY A 104 21.65 14.20 7.43
C GLY A 104 20.28 14.57 6.82
N GLU A 105 20.15 14.43 5.50
CA GLU A 105 18.91 14.64 4.76
C GLU A 105 18.05 13.36 4.78
N PRO A 106 16.71 13.46 4.63
CA PRO A 106 15.86 12.29 4.53
C PRO A 106 16.32 11.37 3.39
N LEU A 107 16.52 10.09 3.68
CA LEU A 107 16.99 9.12 2.68
C LEU A 107 15.92 8.82 1.62
N LEU A 108 14.64 8.88 2.02
CA LEU A 108 13.49 8.58 1.18
C LEU A 108 12.61 9.81 1.00
N SER A 109 12.20 10.07 -0.22
CA SER A 109 11.12 11.01 -0.52
C SER A 109 9.77 10.46 -0.05
N VAL A 110 8.79 11.34 0.17
CA VAL A 110 7.42 10.93 0.55
C VAL A 110 6.81 9.96 -0.48
N ALA A 111 7.11 10.16 -1.77
CA ALA A 111 6.65 9.27 -2.83
C ALA A 111 7.26 7.86 -2.71
N GLU A 112 8.55 7.76 -2.40
CA GLU A 112 9.23 6.48 -2.17
C GLU A 112 8.72 5.79 -0.91
N ILE A 113 8.43 6.54 0.16
CA ILE A 113 7.83 5.99 1.38
C ILE A 113 6.47 5.36 1.07
N LYS A 114 5.58 6.08 0.36
CA LYS A 114 4.27 5.55 -0.09
C LYS A 114 4.43 4.29 -0.94
N ALA A 115 5.38 4.30 -1.88
CA ALA A 115 5.66 3.15 -2.72
C ALA A 115 6.14 1.94 -1.90
N GLN A 116 7.08 2.13 -0.98
CA GLN A 116 7.60 1.08 -0.11
C GLN A 116 6.49 0.51 0.80
N CYS A 117 5.64 1.36 1.38
CA CYS A 117 4.49 0.91 2.16
C CYS A 117 3.53 0.06 1.33
N THR A 118 3.25 0.45 0.08
CA THR A 118 2.41 -0.31 -0.85
C THR A 118 3.01 -1.69 -1.14
N VAL A 119 4.29 -1.75 -1.52
CA VAL A 119 4.99 -3.02 -1.82
C VAL A 119 4.97 -3.94 -0.60
N ARG A 120 5.28 -3.43 0.58
CA ARG A 120 5.28 -4.20 1.82
C ARG A 120 3.89 -4.72 2.19
N LEU A 121 2.83 -3.94 1.94
CA LEU A 121 1.45 -4.38 2.15
C LEU A 121 1.05 -5.50 1.18
N LEU A 122 1.43 -5.39 -0.10
CA LEU A 122 1.22 -6.44 -1.11
C LEU A 122 1.95 -7.73 -0.72
N GLU A 123 3.24 -7.64 -0.34
CA GLU A 123 4.05 -8.78 0.12
C GLU A 123 3.42 -9.49 1.33
N ASN A 124 3.05 -8.73 2.36
CA ASN A 124 2.43 -9.29 3.56
C ASN A 124 1.11 -9.99 3.24
N PHE A 125 0.31 -9.41 2.35
CA PHE A 125 -0.96 -9.99 1.96
C PHE A 125 -0.78 -11.33 1.23
N LEU A 126 0.22 -11.41 0.34
CA LEU A 126 0.57 -12.64 -0.36
C LEU A 126 1.09 -13.71 0.59
N LEU A 127 1.99 -13.36 1.52
CA LEU A 127 2.50 -14.28 2.53
C LEU A 127 1.37 -14.85 3.39
N MET A 128 0.41 -14.01 3.80
CA MET A 128 -0.77 -14.47 4.54
C MET A 128 -1.64 -15.42 3.72
N SER A 129 -1.90 -15.11 2.44
CA SER A 129 -2.69 -15.99 1.56
C SER A 129 -2.03 -17.35 1.33
N HIS A 130 -0.71 -17.37 1.11
CA HIS A 130 0.05 -18.61 0.98
C HIS A 130 0.05 -19.42 2.28
N MET A 131 0.24 -18.80 3.44
CA MET A 131 0.18 -19.49 4.73
C MET A 131 -1.19 -20.12 4.98
N THR A 132 -2.29 -19.42 4.67
CA THR A 132 -3.64 -20.01 4.83
C THR A 132 -3.91 -21.19 3.91
N ARG A 133 -3.26 -21.30 2.75
CA ARG A 133 -3.41 -22.43 1.83
C ARG A 133 -2.51 -23.62 2.16
N VAL A 134 -1.46 -23.43 2.96
CA VAL A 134 -0.54 -24.50 3.41
C VAL A 134 -1.08 -25.23 4.66
N TRP A 135 -2.01 -24.61 5.38
CA TRP A 135 -2.62 -25.14 6.60
C TRP A 135 -4.09 -25.60 6.42
N LEU A 136 -4.56 -25.71 5.17
CA LEU A 136 -5.84 -26.31 4.77
C LEU A 136 -5.57 -27.46 3.79
#